data_AF-A0A2C8FCG4-F1
#
_entry.id   AF-A0A2C8FCG4-F1
#
_cell.length_a   1.000
_cell.length_b   1.000
_cell.length_c   1.000
_cell.angle_alpha   90.00
_cell.angle_beta   90.00
_cell.angle_gamma   90.00
#
_symmetry.space_group_name_H-M   'P 1'
#
loop_
_entity.id
_entity.type
_entity.pdbx_description
1 polymer ?
#
loop_
_entity_poly.entity_id
_entity_poly.type
_entity_poly.pdbx_seq_one_letter_code
_entity_poly.pdbx_strand_id
1 'polypeptide(L)' 'MADQWSKGWGEAHYTCLAEHMDRMVNQGFLVPEHRRMVLTDSTPGGLLDQFETYDPPQVDKWIEKKKGL' A
#
# COMPACT_ATOMS: atom_id res chain seq x y z
N MET A 1 -34.34 -11.93 -10.66
CA MET A 1 -33.71 -12.14 -9.34
C MET A 1 -32.38 -12.91 -9.42
N ALA A 2 -31.57 -12.71 -10.46
CA ALA A 2 -30.29 -13.40 -10.63
C ALA A 2 -29.24 -12.54 -11.36
N ASP A 3 -29.28 -11.22 -11.19
CA ASP A 3 -28.37 -10.26 -11.86
C ASP A 3 -27.47 -9.49 -10.88
N GLN A 4 -27.45 -9.90 -9.61
CA GLN A 4 -26.60 -9.28 -8.58
C GLN A 4 -25.27 -10.01 -8.37
N TRP A 5 -25.01 -11.09 -9.11
CA TRP A 5 -23.85 -11.97 -8.92
C TRP A 5 -22.81 -11.89 -10.04
N SER A 6 -23.06 -11.12 -11.11
CA SER A 6 -22.15 -11.03 -12.27
C SER A 6 -21.09 -9.91 -12.17
N LYS A 7 -21.13 -9.05 -11.14
CA LYS A 7 -20.12 -8.01 -10.92
C LYS A 7 -19.29 -8.35 -9.68
N GLY A 8 -18.01 -8.70 -9.88
CA GLY A 8 -17.01 -8.44 -8.84
C GLY A 8 -16.16 -9.61 -8.34
N TRP A 9 -16.15 -10.77 -9.00
CA TRP A 9 -15.27 -11.88 -8.61
C TRP A 9 -14.38 -12.30 -9.78
N GLY A 10 -13.22 -11.66 -9.88
CA GLY A 10 -12.16 -12.07 -10.78
C GLY A 10 -11.13 -10.97 -10.93
N GLU A 11 -9.88 -11.29 -10.64
CA GLU A 11 -8.64 -10.55 -10.98
C GLU A 11 -8.04 -9.60 -9.93
N ALA A 12 -8.82 -8.94 -9.07
CA ALA A 12 -8.24 -8.00 -8.09
C ALA A 12 -7.97 -8.63 -6.70
N HIS A 13 -7.01 -9.55 -6.63
CA HIS A 13 -6.72 -10.39 -5.45
C HIS A 13 -6.42 -9.63 -4.15
N TYR A 14 -5.84 -8.42 -4.23
CA TYR A 14 -5.40 -7.66 -3.07
C TYR A 14 -6.26 -6.42 -2.76
N THR A 15 -7.37 -6.21 -3.47
CA THR A 15 -8.24 -5.03 -3.25
C THR A 15 -8.74 -4.94 -1.82
N CYS A 16 -9.28 -6.02 -1.27
CA CYS A 16 -9.77 -6.04 0.11
C CYS A 16 -8.67 -5.75 1.14
N LEU A 17 -7.41 -6.15 0.85
CA LEU A 17 -6.27 -5.88 1.72
C LEU A 17 -5.87 -4.40 1.65
N ALA A 18 -5.82 -3.81 0.46
CA ALA A 18 -5.55 -2.38 0.29
C ALA A 18 -6.60 -1.52 1.01
N GLU A 19 -7.89 -1.84 0.86
CA GLU A 19 -8.99 -1.17 1.58
C GLU A 19 -8.91 -1.37 3.11
N HIS A 20 -8.44 -2.54 3.56
CA HIS A 20 -8.19 -2.77 4.98
C HIS A 20 -7.06 -1.86 5.49
N MET A 21 -5.97 -1.69 4.74
CA MET A 21 -4.89 -0.78 5.09
C MET A 21 -5.34 0.68 5.12
N ASP A 22 -6.22 1.09 4.21
CA ASP A 22 -6.81 2.44 4.24
C ASP A 22 -7.65 2.67 5.51
N ARG A 23 -8.40 1.65 5.95
CA ARG A 23 -9.12 1.71 7.24
C ARG A 23 -8.16 1.78 8.43
N MET A 24 -7.03 1.07 8.39
CA MET A 24 -6.01 1.17 9.45
C MET A 24 -5.43 2.58 9.55
N VAL A 25 -5.21 3.27 8.42
CA VAL A 25 -4.81 4.68 8.44
C VAL A 25 -5.88 5.55 9.08
N ASN A 26 -7.13 5.41 8.66
CA ASN A 26 -8.24 6.21 9.19
C ASN A 26 -8.47 6.00 10.70
N GLN A 27 -8.14 4.82 11.22
CA GLN A 27 -8.27 4.48 12.64
C GLN A 27 -6.99 4.80 13.45
N GLY A 28 -5.94 5.34 12.82
CA GLY A 28 -4.68 5.68 13.49
C GLY A 28 -3.78 4.49 13.79
N PHE A 29 -4.07 3.31 13.23
CA PHE A 29 -3.23 2.12 13.37
C PHE A 29 -2.06 2.08 12.37
N LEU A 30 -2.13 2.84 11.28
CA LEU A 30 -1.09 2.91 10.25
C LEU A 30 -0.74 4.35 9.92
N VAL A 31 0.55 4.66 9.96
CA VAL A 31 1.08 5.97 9.55
C VAL A 31 0.88 6.14 8.03
N PRO A 32 0.30 7.26 7.54
CA PRO A 32 0.00 7.46 6.11
C PRO A 32 1.22 7.30 5.19
N GLU A 33 2.40 7.69 5.66
CA GLU A 33 3.68 7.54 4.95
C GLU A 33 3.98 6.06 4.65
N HIS A 34 3.74 5.17 5.62
CA HIS A 34 3.94 3.73 5.42
C HIS A 34 2.88 3.12 4.50
N ARG A 35 1.63 3.61 4.56
CA ARG A 35 0.59 3.18 3.61
C ARG A 35 0.96 3.48 2.16
N ARG A 36 1.57 4.65 1.92
CA ARG A 36 2.02 5.09 0.59
C ARG A 36 3.17 4.26 0.02
N MET A 37 3.87 3.49 0.85
CA MET A 37 4.93 2.57 0.40
C MET A 37 4.38 1.28 -0.24
N VAL A 38 3.09 0.96 -0.04
CA VAL A 38 2.46 -0.23 -0.63
C VAL A 38 1.92 0.11 -2.02
N LEU A 39 2.63 -0.36 -3.05
CA LEU A 39 2.29 -0.16 -4.47
C LEU A 39 1.30 -1.23 -4.95
N THR A 40 0.33 -0.82 -5.76
CA THR A 40 -0.66 -1.72 -6.38
C THR A 40 -1.02 -1.20 -7.76
N ASP A 41 -1.22 -2.11 -8.71
CA ASP A 41 -1.69 -1.78 -10.06
C ASP A 41 -2.59 -2.91 -10.57
N SER A 42 -3.50 -2.59 -11.50
CA SER A 42 -4.32 -3.61 -12.19
C SER A 42 -3.60 -4.24 -13.37
N THR A 43 -2.42 -3.73 -13.74
CA THR A 43 -1.61 -4.20 -14.85
C THR A 43 -0.16 -4.47 -14.41
N PRO A 44 0.50 -5.48 -14.98
CA PRO A 44 1.93 -5.70 -14.70
C PRO A 44 2.81 -4.50 -15.09
N GLY A 45 2.50 -3.84 -16.20
CA GLY A 45 3.27 -2.68 -16.70
C GLY A 45 3.20 -1.49 -15.74
N GLY A 46 2.00 -1.10 -15.30
CA GLY A 46 1.84 0.00 -14.37
C GLY A 46 2.54 -0.25 -13.02
N LEU A 47 2.58 -1.50 -12.56
CA LEU A 47 3.35 -1.84 -11.35
C LEU A 47 4.87 -1.68 -11.56
N LEU A 48 5.39 -2.06 -12.73
CA LEU A 48 6.81 -1.85 -13.06
C LEU A 48 7.17 -0.37 -13.16
N ASP A 49 6.31 0.44 -13.79
CA ASP A 49 6.50 1.90 -13.88
C ASP A 49 6.53 2.54 -12.48
N GLN A 50 5.65 2.08 -11.57
CA GLN A 50 5.66 2.50 -10.17
C GLN A 50 6.95 2.09 -9.45
N PHE A 51 7.52 0.92 -9.74
CA PHE A 51 8.79 0.49 -9.17
C PHE A 51 9.98 1.31 -9.68
N GLU A 52 10.01 1.64 -10.98
CA GLU A 52 11.09 2.46 -11.57
C GLU A 52 11.15 3.87 -10.97
N THR A 53 10.00 4.41 -10.59
CA THR A 53 9.85 5.77 -10.04
C THR A 53 9.71 5.81 -8.52
N TYR A 54 9.80 4.65 -7.85
CA TYR A 54 9.62 4.55 -6.41
C TYR A 54 10.75 5.26 -5.65
N ASP A 55 10.38 6.27 -4.86
CA ASP A 55 11.26 6.92 -3.87
C ASP A 55 10.70 6.69 -2.46
N PRO A 56 11.40 5.95 -1.58
CA PRO A 56 10.92 5.69 -0.24
C PRO A 56 10.86 7.00 0.58
N PRO A 57 9.82 7.20 1.41
CA PRO A 57 9.73 8.38 2.25
C PRO A 57 10.95 8.44 3.19
N GLN A 58 11.57 9.61 3.26
CA GLN A 58 12.68 9.88 4.17
C GLN A 58 12.14 10.02 5.59
N VAL A 59 11.93 8.89 6.25
CA VAL A 59 11.57 8.83 7.67
C VAL A 59 12.83 8.87 8.51
N ASP A 60 12.85 9.71 9.55
CA ASP A 60 13.90 9.72 10.55
C ASP A 60 13.95 8.33 11.21
N LYS A 61 14.92 7.50 10.79
CA LYS A 61 15.14 6.20 11.42
C LYS A 61 15.51 6.44 12.88
N TRP A 62 14.72 5.88 13.80
CA TRP A 62 14.92 5.96 15.27
C TRP A 62 16.18 5.25 15.81
N ILE A 63 17.26 5.13 15.02
CA ILE A 63 18.53 4.59 15.50
C ILE A 63 19.66 5.51 15.05
N GLU A 64 19.74 6.68 15.68
CA GLU A 64 21.06 7.25 15.93
C GLU A 64 21.75 6.34 16.95
N LYS A 65 22.59 5.42 16.45
CA LYS A 65 23.56 4.76 17.31
C LYS A 65 24.46 5.87 17.85
N LYS A 66 24.25 6.30 19.10
CA LYS A 66 25.19 7.15 19.85
C LYS A 66 26.58 6.56 19.66
N LYS A 67 27.41 7.18 18.82
CA LYS A 67 28.85 6.96 18.82
C LYS A 67 29.33 7.65 20.08
N GLY A 68 29.40 6.88 21.16
CA GLY A 68 30.24 7.26 22.28
C GLY A 68 31.68 7.29 21.79
N LEU A 69 32.28 8.47 21.82
CA LEU A 69 33.71 8.74 21.96
C LEU A 69 33.82 9.96 22.86
#